data_AF-A0A7W0H6G7-F1
#
_entry.id   AF-A0A7W0H6G7-F1
#
_cell.length_a   1.000
_cell.length_b   1.000
_cell.length_c   1.000
_cell.angle_alpha   90.00
_cell.angle_beta   90.00
_cell.angle_gamma   90.00
#
_symmetry.space_group_name_H-M   'P 1'
#
loop_
_entity.id
_entity.type
_entity.pdbx_description
1 polymer ?
#
loop_
_entity_poly.entity_id
_entity_poly.type
_entity_poly.pdbx_seq_one_letter_code
_entity_poly.pdbx_strand_id
1 'polypeptide(L)'
;MDALAALVPAEVLVLHAFMVEATTETKKVAGKAVTTIKDAGALEATFWVCIGLAAFLFLVGRIASKKGPLEKSDALRALIPAAAFVGWVIIQKSTAWDAVSPDSLSEGARALIGAAGAIVLGVFAAALGVKLDKQDPSG
;
A
#
# COMPACT_ATOMS: atom_id res chain seq x y z
N MET A 1 -10.82 6.44 -1.88
CA MET A 1 -9.43 6.41 -1.37
C MET A 1 -9.40 5.63 -0.06
N ASP A 2 -10.23 5.95 0.93
CA ASP A 2 -10.20 5.36 2.29
C ASP A 2 -10.16 3.83 2.37
N ALA A 3 -10.79 3.11 1.44
CA ALA A 3 -10.83 1.66 1.45
C ALA A 3 -9.43 1.02 1.35
N LEU A 4 -8.54 1.49 0.46
CA LEU A 4 -7.20 0.90 0.35
C LEU A 4 -6.31 1.27 1.52
N ALA A 5 -6.40 2.51 2.02
CA ALA A 5 -5.70 2.92 3.22
C ALA A 5 -6.10 2.07 4.43
N ALA A 6 -7.38 1.68 4.54
CA ALA A 6 -7.85 0.82 5.63
C ALA A 6 -7.27 -0.61 5.61
N LEU A 7 -6.78 -1.08 4.45
CA LEU A 7 -6.09 -2.38 4.34
C LEU A 7 -4.59 -2.29 4.62
N VAL A 8 -4.02 -1.09 4.70
CA VAL A 8 -2.59 -0.86 4.93
C VAL A 8 -2.37 -0.53 6.41
N PRO A 9 -1.34 -1.09 7.07
CA PRO A 9 -0.99 -0.70 8.43
C PRO A 9 -0.72 0.81 8.54
N ALA A 10 -1.23 1.44 9.60
CA ALA A 10 -1.15 2.89 9.78
C ALA A 10 0.31 3.39 9.78
N GLU A 11 1.22 2.60 10.31
CA GLU A 11 2.66 2.87 10.38
C GLU A 11 3.28 3.06 8.99
N VAL A 12 2.84 2.27 8.00
CA VAL A 12 3.33 2.35 6.62
C VAL A 12 2.81 3.62 5.95
N LEU A 13 1.56 3.98 6.20
CA LEU A 13 0.96 5.21 5.67
C LEU A 13 1.63 6.46 6.26
N VAL A 14 1.95 6.44 7.55
CA VAL A 14 2.68 7.53 8.22
C VAL A 14 4.09 7.68 7.65
N LEU A 15 4.83 6.58 7.49
CA LEU A 15 6.17 6.61 6.89
C LEU A 15 6.12 7.17 5.46
N HIS A 16 5.17 6.70 4.65
CA HIS A 16 4.99 7.21 3.29
C HIS A 16 4.66 8.71 3.27
N ALA A 17 3.71 9.16 4.11
CA ALA A 17 3.34 10.57 4.19
C ALA A 17 4.52 11.46 4.59
N PHE A 18 5.28 11.05 5.60
CA PHE A 18 6.49 11.75 6.04
C PHE A 18 7.53 11.85 4.92
N MET A 19 7.77 10.74 4.20
CA MET A 19 8.77 10.73 3.13
C MET A 19 8.35 11.54 1.91
N VAL A 20 7.06 11.55 1.54
CA VAL A 20 6.55 12.44 0.50
C VAL A 20 6.77 13.90 0.90
N GLU A 21 6.48 14.29 2.15
CA GLU A 21 6.71 15.64 2.63
C GLU A 21 8.21 16.02 2.63
N ALA A 22 9.09 15.09 2.99
CA ALA A 22 10.53 15.31 3.02
C ALA A 22 11.17 15.37 1.61
N THR A 23 10.64 14.62 0.65
CA THR A 23 11.25 14.43 -0.69
C THR A 23 10.53 15.17 -1.81
N THR A 24 9.43 15.87 -1.50
CA THR A 24 8.70 16.70 -2.46
C THR A 24 8.64 18.15 -2.01
N GLU A 25 8.49 19.06 -2.95
CA GLU A 25 8.31 20.48 -2.68
C GLU A 25 7.14 21.01 -3.47
N THR A 26 6.19 21.62 -2.76
CA THR A 26 5.05 22.27 -3.39
C THR A 26 5.41 23.72 -3.70
N LYS A 27 5.68 24.01 -4.98
CA LYS A 27 5.88 25.39 -5.45
C LYS A 27 4.57 25.91 -6.05
N LYS A 28 4.19 27.14 -5.68
CA LYS A 28 3.10 27.83 -6.38
C LYS A 28 3.68 28.51 -7.62
N VAL A 29 3.39 27.96 -8.79
CA VAL A 29 3.75 28.57 -10.08
C VAL A 29 2.45 29.05 -10.74
N ALA A 30 2.35 30.35 -10.99
CA ALA A 30 1.18 30.99 -11.61
C ALA A 30 -0.17 30.64 -10.94
N GLY A 31 -0.21 30.64 -9.59
CA GLY A 31 -1.44 30.37 -8.82
C GLY A 31 -1.85 28.90 -8.74
N LYS A 32 -1.13 27.98 -9.40
CA LYS A 32 -1.32 26.53 -9.27
C LYS A 32 -0.23 25.94 -8.37
N ALA A 33 -0.63 25.10 -7.43
CA ALA A 33 0.29 24.30 -6.63
C ALA A 33 0.86 23.20 -7.52
N VAL A 34 2.17 23.25 -7.79
CA VAL A 34 2.91 22.24 -8.53
C VAL A 34 3.85 21.57 -7.54
N THR A 35 3.62 20.29 -7.29
CA THR A 35 4.48 19.46 -6.44
C THR A 35 5.62 18.90 -7.31
N THR A 36 6.85 19.23 -6.94
CA THR A 36 8.07 18.77 -7.63
C THR A 36 8.81 17.81 -6.73
N ILE A 37 9.22 16.67 -7.28
CA ILE A 37 10.02 15.67 -6.57
C ILE A 37 11.47 16.19 -6.51
N LYS A 38 12.03 16.34 -5.31
CA LYS A 38 13.40 16.80 -5.06
C LYS A 38 14.42 15.66 -5.16
N ASP A 39 14.04 14.51 -4.62
CA ASP A 39 14.90 13.33 -4.57
C ASP A 39 14.10 12.08 -4.95
N ALA A 40 14.14 11.76 -6.24
CA ALA A 40 13.47 10.58 -6.78
C ALA A 40 14.06 9.28 -6.22
N GLY A 41 15.37 9.25 -5.91
CA GLY A 41 16.04 8.04 -5.40
C GLY A 41 15.59 7.70 -3.98
N ALA A 42 15.51 8.71 -3.10
CA ALA A 42 15.00 8.51 -1.75
C ALA A 42 13.52 8.10 -1.74
N LEU A 43 12.73 8.66 -2.66
CA LEU A 43 11.32 8.36 -2.79
C LEU A 43 11.09 6.94 -3.35
N GLU A 44 11.89 6.50 -4.33
CA GLU A 44 11.90 5.13 -4.84
C GLU A 44 12.32 4.13 -3.75
N ALA A 45 13.38 4.40 -3.00
CA ALA A 45 13.80 3.55 -1.90
C ALA A 45 12.68 3.42 -0.84
N THR A 46 11.98 4.52 -0.55
CA THR A 46 10.84 4.53 0.37
C THR A 46 9.72 3.61 -0.12
N PHE A 47 9.42 3.58 -1.42
CA PHE A 47 8.40 2.69 -1.98
C PHE A 47 8.68 1.23 -1.62
N TRP A 48 9.90 0.78 -1.88
CA TRP A 48 10.32 -0.60 -1.62
C TRP A 48 10.39 -0.91 -0.13
N VAL A 49 10.84 0.05 0.69
CA VAL A 49 10.83 -0.08 2.16
C VAL A 49 9.39 -0.21 2.68
N CYS A 50 8.45 0.59 2.19
CA CYS A 50 7.05 0.52 2.61
C CYS A 50 6.38 -0.79 2.23
N ILE A 51 6.68 -1.32 1.03
CA ILE A 51 6.22 -2.67 0.61
C ILE A 51 6.76 -3.75 1.56
N GLY A 52 8.08 -3.72 1.80
CA GLY A 52 8.73 -4.66 2.70
C GLY A 52 8.18 -4.56 4.13
N LEU A 53 7.97 -3.34 4.62
CA LEU A 53 7.44 -3.05 5.94
C LEU A 53 5.99 -3.52 6.09
N ALA A 54 5.14 -3.31 5.08
CA ALA A 54 3.76 -3.78 5.10
C ALA A 54 3.67 -5.32 5.21
N ALA A 55 4.50 -6.03 4.45
CA ALA A 55 4.59 -7.49 4.53
C ALA A 55 5.19 -7.95 5.87
N PHE A 56 6.23 -7.26 6.35
CA PHE A 56 6.90 -7.56 7.61
C PHE A 56 5.97 -7.38 8.81
N LEU A 57 5.24 -6.27 8.90
CA LEU A 57 4.28 -6.01 9.98
C LEU A 57 3.18 -7.06 10.02
N PHE A 58 2.70 -7.50 8.86
CA PHE A 58 1.74 -8.63 8.78
C PHE A 58 2.34 -9.91 9.37
N LEU A 59 3.56 -10.28 8.97
CA LEU A 59 4.23 -11.49 9.46
C LEU A 59 4.49 -11.42 10.96
N VAL A 60 4.96 -10.28 11.48
CA VAL A 60 5.16 -10.06 12.92
C VAL A 60 3.85 -10.21 13.67
N GLY A 61 2.77 -9.57 13.21
CA GLY A 61 1.44 -9.71 13.81
C GLY A 61 0.94 -11.16 13.81
N ARG A 62 1.16 -11.89 12.71
CA ARG A 62 0.79 -13.30 12.58
C ARG A 62 1.55 -14.21 13.55
N ILE A 63 2.86 -13.99 13.69
CA ILE A 63 3.73 -14.73 14.63
C ILE A 63 3.36 -14.38 16.07
N ALA A 64 3.16 -13.10 16.38
CA ALA A 64 2.76 -12.61 17.71
C ALA A 64 1.39 -13.15 18.13
N SER A 65 0.48 -13.35 17.19
CA SER A 65 -0.85 -13.90 17.45
C SER A 65 -0.85 -15.38 17.85
N LYS A 66 0.29 -16.10 17.74
CA LYS A 66 0.48 -17.51 18.14
C LYS A 66 -0.57 -18.53 17.67
N LYS A 67 -1.39 -18.19 16.65
CA LYS A 67 -2.43 -19.06 16.07
C LYS A 67 -1.85 -20.19 15.19
N GLY A 68 -0.87 -20.95 15.68
CA GLY A 68 -0.24 -22.07 14.96
C GLY A 68 0.91 -21.70 14.01
N PRO A 69 1.47 -22.70 13.30
CA PRO A 69 2.62 -22.53 12.40
C PRO A 69 2.28 -21.64 11.19
N LEU A 70 3.30 -21.01 10.60
CA LEU A 70 3.15 -20.23 9.37
C LEU A 70 2.72 -21.16 8.23
N GLU A 71 1.55 -20.88 7.67
CA GLU A 71 1.06 -21.60 6.51
C GLU A 71 1.55 -20.94 5.22
N LYS A 72 1.59 -21.70 4.13
CA LYS A 72 1.82 -21.14 2.79
C LYS A 72 0.78 -20.07 2.41
N SER A 73 -0.42 -20.14 3.01
CA SER A 73 -1.49 -19.16 2.85
C SER A 73 -1.15 -17.81 3.51
N ASP A 74 -0.31 -17.79 4.55
CA ASP A 74 0.13 -16.57 5.22
C ASP A 74 1.06 -15.74 4.35
N ALA A 75 1.87 -16.38 3.48
CA ALA A 75 2.67 -15.67 2.48
C ALA A 75 1.78 -14.91 1.48
N LEU A 76 0.67 -15.53 1.02
CA LEU A 76 -0.28 -14.85 0.13
C LEU A 76 -1.00 -13.70 0.85
N ARG A 77 -1.32 -13.86 2.15
CA ARG A 77 -1.94 -12.80 2.95
C ARG A 77 -0.99 -11.65 3.24
N ALA A 78 0.31 -11.91 3.40
CA ALA A 78 1.33 -10.88 3.55
C ALA A 78 1.44 -9.97 2.31
N LEU A 79 1.02 -10.46 1.13
CA LEU A 79 0.96 -9.66 -0.09
C LEU A 79 -0.26 -8.74 -0.15
N ILE A 80 -1.32 -8.99 0.63
CA ILE A 80 -2.54 -8.17 0.60
C ILE A 80 -2.25 -6.73 1.06
N PRO A 81 -1.60 -6.49 2.23
CA PRO A 81 -1.23 -5.13 2.65
C PRO A 81 -0.27 -4.46 1.67
N ALA A 82 0.70 -5.21 1.13
CA ALA A 82 1.68 -4.68 0.17
C ALA A 82 0.99 -4.25 -1.14
N ALA A 83 0.11 -5.08 -1.70
CA ALA A 83 -0.64 -4.76 -2.90
C ALA A 83 -1.65 -3.62 -2.67
N ALA A 84 -2.28 -3.57 -1.49
CA ALA A 84 -3.13 -2.46 -1.11
C ALA A 84 -2.36 -1.14 -1.00
N PHE A 85 -1.14 -1.17 -0.46
CA PHE A 85 -0.24 -0.03 -0.44
C PHE A 85 0.08 0.42 -1.86
N VAL A 86 0.51 -0.49 -2.75
CA VAL A 86 0.80 -0.15 -4.16
C VAL A 86 -0.42 0.50 -4.83
N GLY A 87 -1.61 -0.09 -4.69
CA GLY A 87 -2.84 0.49 -5.22
C GLY A 87 -3.13 1.88 -4.65
N TRP A 88 -2.87 2.07 -3.35
CA TRP A 88 -3.04 3.36 -2.67
C TRP A 88 -2.08 4.43 -3.23
N VAL A 89 -0.78 4.14 -3.35
CA VAL A 89 0.19 5.11 -3.87
C VAL A 89 -0.01 5.42 -5.36
N ILE A 90 -0.50 4.47 -6.17
CA ILE A 90 -0.85 4.71 -7.59
C ILE A 90 -1.95 5.77 -7.72
N ILE A 91 -2.93 5.78 -6.81
CA ILE A 91 -4.05 6.73 -6.86
C ILE A 91 -3.60 8.15 -6.51
N GLN A 92 -2.57 8.29 -5.68
CA GLN A 92 -2.08 9.59 -5.24
C GLN A 92 -1.21 10.26 -6.32
N LYS A 93 -1.18 11.59 -6.32
CA LYS A 93 -0.31 12.40 -7.18
C LYS A 93 1.01 12.70 -6.48
N SER A 94 2.10 12.74 -7.24
CA SER A 94 3.45 13.09 -6.76
C SER A 94 3.93 12.18 -5.64
N THR A 95 3.76 10.87 -5.82
CA THR A 95 4.09 9.87 -4.80
C THR A 95 5.25 8.98 -5.20
N ALA A 96 5.57 8.02 -4.34
CA ALA A 96 6.61 7.05 -4.60
C ALA A 96 6.38 6.18 -5.84
N TRP A 97 5.13 6.09 -6.33
CA TRP A 97 4.86 5.50 -7.65
C TRP A 97 5.46 6.32 -8.80
N ASP A 98 5.41 7.65 -8.71
CA ASP A 98 5.94 8.55 -9.75
C ASP A 98 7.47 8.47 -9.86
N ALA A 99 8.16 8.07 -8.79
CA ALA A 99 9.59 7.81 -8.81
C ALA A 99 9.94 6.47 -9.49
N VAL A 100 9.16 5.42 -9.24
CA VAL A 100 9.41 4.05 -9.77
C VAL A 100 8.94 3.90 -11.21
N SER A 101 7.84 4.56 -11.58
CA SER A 101 7.22 4.46 -12.89
C SER A 101 6.74 5.82 -13.39
N PRO A 102 7.68 6.71 -13.76
CA PRO A 102 7.34 8.02 -14.32
C PRO A 102 6.54 7.86 -15.62
N ASP A 103 5.48 8.66 -15.76
CA ASP A 103 4.64 8.78 -16.97
C ASP A 103 3.87 7.53 -17.43
N SER A 104 3.80 6.47 -16.63
CA SER A 104 3.17 5.20 -17.05
C SER A 104 1.64 5.22 -17.10
N LEU A 105 0.98 6.12 -16.35
CA LEU A 105 -0.49 6.13 -16.20
C LEU A 105 -1.04 7.56 -16.13
N SER A 106 -2.06 7.83 -16.95
CA SER A 106 -2.86 9.06 -16.85
C SER A 106 -3.65 9.09 -15.54
N GLU A 107 -4.03 10.29 -15.08
CA GLU A 107 -4.80 10.47 -13.85
C GLU A 107 -6.10 9.66 -13.81
N GLY A 108 -6.81 9.59 -14.94
CA GLY A 108 -8.01 8.75 -15.08
C GLY A 108 -7.71 7.25 -14.97
N ALA A 109 -6.60 6.78 -15.55
CA ALA A 109 -6.18 5.38 -15.45
C ALA A 109 -5.78 5.00 -14.03
N ARG A 110 -5.10 5.91 -13.29
CA ARG A 110 -4.75 5.71 -11.88
C ARG A 110 -5.98 5.53 -10.99
N ALA A 111 -6.98 6.39 -11.17
CA ALA A 111 -8.24 6.29 -10.44
C ALA A 111 -8.98 4.97 -10.74
N LEU A 112 -9.03 4.57 -12.01
CA LEU A 112 -9.70 3.34 -12.45
C LEU A 112 -8.99 2.09 -11.91
N ILE A 113 -7.66 1.99 -12.09
CA ILE A 113 -6.86 0.86 -11.61
C ILE A 113 -6.92 0.77 -10.09
N GLY A 114 -6.83 1.91 -9.41
CA GLY A 114 -6.96 1.98 -7.97
C GLY A 114 -8.32 1.50 -7.45
N ALA A 115 -9.42 1.97 -8.07
CA ALA A 115 -10.77 1.57 -7.68
C ALA A 115 -11.03 0.08 -7.98
N ALA A 116 -10.67 -0.40 -9.17
CA ALA A 116 -10.82 -1.80 -9.55
C ALA A 116 -9.94 -2.71 -8.67
N GLY A 117 -8.69 -2.31 -8.43
CA GLY A 117 -7.76 -2.99 -7.54
C GLY A 117 -8.29 -3.10 -6.12
N ALA A 118 -8.87 -2.03 -5.57
CA ALA A 118 -9.49 -2.04 -4.24
C ALA A 118 -10.63 -3.05 -4.12
N ILE A 119 -11.51 -3.12 -5.12
CA ILE A 119 -12.63 -4.08 -5.15
C ILE A 119 -12.10 -5.51 -5.19
N VAL A 120 -11.15 -5.79 -6.10
CA VAL A 120 -10.55 -7.12 -6.26
C VAL A 120 -9.84 -7.54 -4.97
N LEU A 121 -8.99 -6.68 -4.40
CA LEU A 121 -8.30 -6.94 -3.13
C LEU A 121 -9.26 -7.16 -1.97
N GLY A 122 -10.33 -6.36 -1.87
CA GLY A 122 -11.36 -6.53 -0.84
C GLY A 122 -12.06 -7.88 -0.92
N VAL A 123 -12.42 -8.31 -2.14
CA VAL A 123 -13.03 -9.63 -2.37
C VAL A 123 -12.06 -10.75 -2.02
N PHE A 124 -10.79 -10.65 -2.43
CA PHE A 124 -9.77 -11.65 -2.09
C PHE A 124 -9.50 -11.73 -0.58
N ALA A 125 -9.40 -10.58 0.09
CA ALA A 125 -9.21 -10.52 1.54
C ALA A 125 -10.40 -11.15 2.30
N ALA A 126 -11.63 -10.83 1.90
CA ALA A 126 -12.83 -11.41 2.48
C ALA A 126 -12.91 -12.92 2.26
N ALA A 127 -12.62 -13.40 1.04
CA ALA A 127 -12.62 -14.83 0.74
C ALA A 127 -11.57 -15.61 1.56
N LEU A 128 -10.40 -15.02 1.79
CA LEU A 128 -9.35 -15.60 2.63
C LEU A 128 -9.70 -15.58 4.12
N GLY A 129 -10.45 -14.58 4.59
CA GLY A 129 -11.00 -14.52 5.94
C GLY A 129 -12.05 -15.59 6.20
N VAL A 130 -13.01 -15.76 5.28
CA VAL A 130 -14.06 -16.79 5.40
C VAL A 130 -13.50 -18.22 5.37
N LYS A 131 -12.39 -18.45 4.65
CA LYS A 131 -11.69 -19.75 4.71
C LYS A 131 -11.07 -20.04 6.07
N LEU A 132 -10.61 -19.01 6.80
CA LEU A 132 -10.06 -19.19 8.16
C LEU A 132 -11.13 -19.51 9.18
N ASP A 133 -12.24 -18.76 9.18
CA ASP A 133 -13.35 -19.00 10.11
C ASP A 133 -13.95 -20.40 9.94
N LYS A 134 -13.88 -20.96 8.72
CA LYS A 134 -14.30 -22.35 8.46
C LYS A 134 -13.26 -23.39 8.84
N GLN A 135 -11.99 -23.01 8.96
CA GLN A 135 -10.90 -23.90 9.41
C GLN A 135 -10.67 -23.87 10.92
N ASP A 136 -11.42 -23.05 11.66
CA ASP A 136 -11.40 -22.99 13.12
C ASP A 136 -12.77 -23.45 13.70
N PRO A 137 -13.09 -24.76 13.74
CA PRO A 137 -14.34 -25.26 14.31
C PRO A 137 -14.29 -25.42 15.84
N SER A 138 -13.24 -24.95 16.51
CA SER A 138 -13.09 -25.07 17.96
C SER A 138 -12.93 -23.69 18.60
N GLY A 139 -14.04 -23.18 19.14
CA GLY A 139 -13.98 -22.22 20.25
C GLY A 139 -13.39 -22.83 21.52
#